data_AF-A0A846BP86-F1
#
_entry.id   AF-A0A846BP86-F1
#
_cell.length_a   1.000
_cell.length_b   1.000
_cell.length_c   1.000
_cell.angle_alpha   90.00
_cell.angle_beta   90.00
_cell.angle_gamma   90.00
#
_symmetry.space_group_name_H-M   'P 1'
#
loop_
_entity.id
_entity.type
_entity.pdbx_description
1 polymer ?
#
loop_
_entity_poly.entity_id
_entity_poly.type
_entity_poly.pdbx_seq_one_letter_code
_entity_poly.pdbx_strand_id
1 'polypeptide(L)'
;MAPGSNPQSMARLEASVAPEIKALWQKAADLEGRTLSDFVIASVQAAACKVIKQHQILKLSVEDSEIFVDALLNPSKPNDALKAAAQRYQQIME
;
A
#
# COMPACT_ATOMS: atom_id res chain seq x y z
N MET A 1 -32.53 12.35 25.22
CA MET A 1 -32.31 12.71 23.81
C MET A 1 -30.83 12.48 23.51
N ALA A 2 -30.45 11.33 22.94
CA ALA A 2 -29.07 11.04 22.56
C ALA A 2 -28.87 11.41 21.07
N PRO A 3 -27.71 11.97 20.68
CA PRO A 3 -27.51 12.42 19.30
C PRO A 3 -27.36 11.21 18.38
N GLY A 4 -28.07 11.28 17.25
CA GLY A 4 -28.15 10.23 16.26
C GLY A 4 -26.79 9.86 15.68
N SER A 5 -26.55 8.56 15.62
CA SER A 5 -25.50 7.94 14.82
C SER A 5 -25.65 8.39 13.37
N ASN A 6 -24.65 9.12 12.87
CA ASN A 6 -24.57 9.47 11.45
C ASN A 6 -24.46 8.16 10.63
N PRO A 7 -25.40 7.82 9.73
CA PRO A 7 -25.28 6.62 8.92
C PRO A 7 -24.00 6.74 8.08
N GLN A 8 -23.22 5.66 8.04
CA GLN A 8 -21.92 5.58 7.38
C GLN A 8 -21.95 6.26 6.00
N SER A 9 -21.13 7.30 5.81
CA SER A 9 -21.01 7.99 4.52
C SER A 9 -20.44 7.03 3.47
N MET A 10 -21.30 6.55 2.57
CA MET A 10 -20.86 5.75 1.42
C MET A 10 -20.24 6.68 0.37
N ALA A 11 -18.98 6.41 0.00
CA ALA A 11 -18.33 7.08 -1.12
C ALA A 11 -18.63 6.33 -2.43
N ARG A 12 -19.01 7.07 -3.48
CA ARG A 12 -19.27 6.49 -4.81
C ARG A 12 -18.01 6.54 -5.67
N LEU A 13 -17.68 5.41 -6.27
CA LEU A 13 -16.65 5.32 -7.31
C LEU A 13 -17.30 5.55 -8.67
N GLU A 14 -16.85 6.58 -9.39
CA GLU A 14 -17.26 6.85 -10.76
C GLU A 14 -16.12 6.50 -11.73
N ALA A 15 -16.39 5.59 -12.66
CA ALA A 15 -15.43 5.20 -13.69
C ALA A 15 -16.17 4.84 -14.98
N SER A 16 -15.72 5.44 -16.08
CA SER A 16 -16.19 5.11 -17.43
C SER A 16 -15.22 4.15 -18.08
N VAL A 17 -15.73 3.06 -18.63
CA VAL A 17 -14.94 2.03 -19.30
C VAL A 17 -15.53 1.72 -20.66
N ALA A 18 -14.70 1.26 -21.58
CA ALA A 18 -15.15 0.83 -22.89
C ALA A 18 -16.09 -0.39 -22.77
N PRO A 19 -17.09 -0.54 -23.67
CA PRO A 19 -18.06 -1.62 -23.60
C PRO A 19 -17.43 -3.03 -23.59
N GLU A 20 -16.34 -3.22 -24.35
CA GLU A 20 -15.59 -4.47 -24.41
C GLU A 20 -14.94 -4.83 -23.08
N ILE A 21 -14.45 -3.84 -22.33
CA ILE A 21 -13.89 -4.03 -20.99
C ILE A 21 -14.99 -4.42 -20.01
N LYS A 22 -16.14 -3.74 -20.08
CA LYS A 22 -17.30 -4.09 -19.26
C LYS A 22 -17.77 -5.53 -19.52
N ALA A 23 -17.83 -5.94 -20.79
CA ALA A 23 -18.22 -7.30 -21.17
C ALA A 23 -17.23 -8.35 -20.64
N LEU A 24 -15.92 -8.06 -20.71
CA LEU A 24 -14.89 -8.92 -20.14
C LEU A 24 -15.07 -9.10 -18.63
N TRP A 25 -15.27 -8.00 -17.89
CA TRP A 25 -15.47 -8.06 -16.44
C TRP A 25 -16.77 -8.77 -16.06
N GLN A 26 -17.85 -8.57 -16.82
CA GLN A 26 -19.10 -9.27 -16.60
C GLN A 26 -18.91 -10.77 -16.73
N LYS A 27 -18.23 -11.23 -17.80
CA LYS A 27 -17.93 -12.65 -17.98
C LYS A 27 -17.11 -13.22 -16.82
N ALA A 28 -16.14 -12.48 -16.30
CA ALA A 28 -15.35 -12.91 -15.14
C ALA A 28 -16.20 -12.99 -13.87
N ALA A 29 -17.09 -12.02 -13.64
CA ALA A 29 -18.01 -12.03 -12.51
C ALA A 29 -18.98 -13.21 -12.56
N ASP A 30 -19.53 -13.50 -13.75
CA ASP A 30 -20.43 -14.63 -13.99
C ASP A 30 -19.74 -15.98 -13.70
N LEU A 31 -18.47 -16.13 -14.11
CA LEU A 31 -17.66 -17.32 -13.84
C LEU A 31 -17.40 -17.53 -12.33
N GLU A 32 -17.30 -16.46 -11.56
CA GLU A 32 -17.14 -16.52 -10.11
C GLU A 32 -18.48 -16.58 -9.35
N GLY A 33 -19.62 -16.55 -10.06
CA GLY A 33 -20.95 -16.62 -9.45
C GLY A 33 -21.33 -15.40 -8.61
N ARG A 34 -20.80 -14.21 -8.96
CA ARG A 34 -21.05 -12.96 -8.23
C ARG A 34 -21.45 -11.82 -9.16
N THR A 35 -22.00 -10.75 -8.59
CA THR A 35 -22.38 -9.57 -9.38
C THR A 35 -21.15 -8.83 -9.91
N LEU A 36 -21.30 -8.11 -11.02
CA LEU A 36 -20.22 -7.28 -11.57
C LEU A 36 -19.70 -6.24 -10.57
N SER A 37 -20.60 -5.61 -9.81
CA SER A 37 -20.23 -4.63 -8.80
C SER A 37 -19.37 -5.26 -7.69
N ASP A 38 -19.79 -6.42 -7.18
CA ASP A 38 -19.03 -7.15 -6.16
C ASP A 38 -17.66 -7.61 -6.69
N PHE A 39 -17.63 -8.14 -7.92
CA PHE A 39 -16.39 -8.52 -8.59
C PHE A 39 -15.40 -7.35 -8.69
N VAL A 40 -15.87 -6.18 -9.14
CA VAL A 40 -15.03 -4.99 -9.30
C VAL A 40 -14.54 -4.48 -7.95
N ILE A 41 -15.42 -4.38 -6.94
CA ILE A 41 -15.03 -3.92 -5.60
C ILE A 41 -13.97 -4.84 -4.99
N ALA A 42 -14.20 -6.15 -5.01
CA ALA A 42 -13.26 -7.14 -4.48
C ALA A 42 -11.92 -7.09 -5.20
N SER A 43 -11.93 -6.98 -6.54
CA SER A 43 -10.72 -6.91 -7.36
C SER A 43 -9.90 -5.65 -7.08
N VAL A 44 -10.56 -4.49 -7.00
CA VAL A 44 -9.90 -3.21 -6.69
C VAL A 44 -9.34 -3.22 -5.27
N GLN A 45 -10.08 -3.75 -4.29
CA GLN A 45 -9.61 -3.89 -2.92
C GLN A 45 -8.36 -4.78 -2.84
N ALA A 46 -8.37 -5.95 -3.49
CA ALA A 46 -7.23 -6.86 -3.51
C ALA A 46 -6.00 -6.21 -4.16
N ALA A 47 -6.19 -5.51 -5.28
CA ALA A 47 -5.12 -4.79 -5.97
C ALA A 47 -4.55 -3.66 -5.09
N ALA A 48 -5.40 -2.86 -4.45
CA ALA A 48 -4.98 -1.80 -3.54
C ALA A 48 -4.17 -2.34 -2.36
N CYS A 49 -4.66 -3.39 -1.69
CA CYS A 49 -3.94 -4.04 -0.60
C CYS A 49 -2.57 -4.57 -1.05
N LYS A 50 -2.49 -5.16 -2.25
CA LYS A 50 -1.22 -5.64 -2.82
C LYS A 50 -0.24 -4.49 -3.03
N VAL A 51 -0.67 -3.38 -3.63
CA VAL A 51 0.18 -2.21 -3.88
C VAL A 51 0.68 -1.60 -2.57
N ILE A 52 -0.20 -1.43 -1.57
CA ILE A 52 0.18 -0.93 -0.24
C ILE A 52 1.22 -1.84 0.38
N LYS A 53 0.97 -3.16 0.38
CA LYS A 53 1.90 -4.15 0.92
C LYS A 53 3.27 -4.12 0.25
N GLN A 54 3.32 -3.93 -1.07
CA GLN A 54 4.58 -3.84 -1.82
C GLN A 54 5.42 -2.62 -1.43
N HIS A 55 4.80 -1.50 -1.07
CA HIS A 55 5.51 -0.27 -0.75
C HIS A 55 5.80 -0.12 0.76
N GLN A 56 5.03 -0.77 1.62
CA GLN A 56 5.15 -0.62 3.07
C GLN A 56 5.83 -1.82 3.76
N ILE A 57 5.90 -2.97 3.10
CA ILE A 57 6.51 -4.17 3.70
C ILE A 57 7.81 -4.51 2.98
N LEU A 58 8.92 -4.33 3.69
CA LEU A 58 10.20 -4.88 3.29
C LEU A 58 10.21 -6.38 3.64
N LYS A 59 10.21 -7.24 2.63
CA LYS A 59 10.42 -8.68 2.81
C LYS A 59 11.90 -8.97 2.70
N LEU A 60 12.49 -9.40 3.80
CA LEU A 60 13.89 -9.79 3.89
C LEU A 60 14.02 -11.30 3.72
N SER A 61 15.11 -11.76 3.11
CA SER A 61 15.53 -13.15 3.22
C SER A 61 15.93 -13.46 4.67
N VAL A 62 16.18 -14.73 5.00
CA VAL A 62 16.68 -15.08 6.34
C VAL A 62 18.03 -14.40 6.61
N GLU A 63 18.94 -14.43 5.63
CA GLU A 63 20.24 -13.77 5.71
C GLU A 63 20.11 -12.25 5.88
N ASP A 64 19.29 -11.59 5.05
CA ASP A 64 19.08 -10.14 5.19
C ASP A 64 18.42 -9.78 6.54
N SER A 65 17.57 -10.66 7.07
CA SER A 65 16.92 -10.46 8.37
C SER A 65 17.94 -10.53 9.51
N GLU A 66 18.88 -11.47 9.45
CA GLU A 66 19.98 -11.58 10.41
C GLU A 66 20.87 -10.34 10.38
N ILE A 67 21.27 -9.89 9.18
CA ILE A 67 22.05 -8.66 8.99
C ILE A 67 21.29 -7.44 9.53
N PHE A 68 20.00 -7.34 9.24
CA PHE A 68 19.18 -6.22 9.69
C PHE A 68 19.02 -6.20 11.22
N VAL A 69 18.77 -7.35 11.84
CA VAL A 69 18.66 -7.46 13.31
C VAL A 69 20.00 -7.18 13.99
N ASP A 70 21.10 -7.70 13.45
CA ASP A 70 22.44 -7.40 13.98
C ASP A 70 22.74 -5.90 13.90
N ALA A 71 22.42 -5.24 12.79
CA ALA A 71 22.59 -3.79 12.65
C ALA A 71 21.75 -2.97 13.66
N LEU A 72 20.58 -3.49 14.07
CA LEU A 72 19.73 -2.86 15.10
C LEU A 72 20.26 -3.07 16.51
N LEU A 73 20.75 -4.28 16.82
CA LEU A 73 21.24 -4.63 18.15
C LEU A 73 22.67 -4.14 18.39
N ASN A 74 23.48 -4.10 17.34
CA ASN A 74 24.90 -3.73 17.34
C ASN A 74 25.17 -2.58 16.35
N PRO A 75 24.62 -1.38 16.59
CA PRO A 75 24.74 -0.27 15.65
C PRO A 75 26.20 0.16 15.49
N SER A 76 26.67 0.15 14.23
CA SER A 76 27.99 0.66 13.87
C SER A 76 28.05 2.18 13.97
N LYS A 77 29.22 2.72 14.33
CA LYS A 77 29.43 4.18 14.36
C LYS A 77 29.36 4.74 12.92
N PRO A 78 28.77 5.93 12.71
CA PRO A 78 28.76 6.58 11.41
C PRO A 78 30.19 6.78 10.89
N ASN A 79 30.41 6.47 9.61
CA ASN A 79 31.68 6.76 8.95
C ASN A 79 31.84 8.26 8.67
N ASP A 80 33.02 8.67 8.24
CA ASP A 80 33.33 10.10 8.05
C ASP A 80 32.51 10.73 6.91
N ALA A 81 32.14 9.95 5.90
CA ALA A 81 31.24 10.40 4.84
C ALA A 81 29.82 10.71 5.35
N LEU A 82 29.25 9.85 6.21
CA LEU A 82 27.95 10.09 6.85
C LEU A 82 27.98 11.31 7.77
N LYS A 83 29.07 11.51 8.53
CA LYS A 83 29.24 12.70 9.38
C LYS A 83 29.27 13.98 8.53
N ALA A 84 30.05 13.99 7.46
CA ALA A 84 30.14 15.14 6.55
C ALA A 84 28.79 15.45 5.87
N ALA A 85 28.04 14.42 5.46
CA ALA A 85 26.71 14.58 4.88
C ALA A 85 25.71 15.19 5.88
N ALA A 86 25.74 14.75 7.14
CA ALA A 86 24.89 15.30 8.20
C ALA A 86 25.21 16.79 8.47
N GLN A 87 26.50 17.17 8.53
CA GLN A 87 26.92 18.56 8.69
C GLN A 87 26.44 19.44 7.52
N ARG A 88 26.59 18.94 6.29
CA ARG A 88 26.10 19.67 5.10
C ARG A 88 24.60 19.87 5.13
N TYR A 89 23.83 18.88 5.58
CA TYR A 89 22.38 18.99 5.69
C TYR A 89 21.95 20.05 6.73
N GLN A 90 22.63 20.10 7.88
CA GLN A 90 22.38 21.13 8.90
C GLN A 90 22.60 22.55 8.35
N GLN A 91 23.66 22.77 7.59
CA GLN A 91 23.96 24.07 6.97
C GLN A 91 22.94 24.51 5.89
N ILE A 92 22.13 23.59 5.35
CA ILE A 92 21.08 23.90 4.35
C ILE A 92 19.75 24.23 5.04
N MET A 93 19.53 23.72 6.26
CA MET A 93 18.30 23.96 7.02
C MET A 93 18.37 25.17 7.97
N GLU A 94 19.57 25.69 8.25
CA GLU A 94 19.79 27.01 8.87
C GLU A 94 19.66 28.14 7.83
#